data_AF-A0AAV7VIH7-F1
#
_entry.id   AF-A0AAV7VIH7-F1
#
_cell.length_a   1.000
_cell.length_b   1.000
_cell.length_c   1.000
_cell.angle_alpha   90.00
_cell.angle_beta   90.00
_cell.angle_gamma   90.00
#
_symmetry.space_group_name_H-M   'P 1'
#
loop_
_entity.id
_entity.type
_entity.pdbx_description
1 polymer ?
#
loop_
_entity_poly.entity_id
_entity_poly.type
_entity_poly.pdbx_seq_one_letter_code
_entity_poly.pdbx_strand_id
1 'polypeptide(L)'
;MMHEINSGNMQRNTVTAFVNNRKDKIICVEDCDTVTGRQIRPKADFVTKGRVVQLMVVFVAESGPPILGWQHQYDLHIIINPRAPNQIMVVEEMTIEEIIDGAKAVFSENVSEPKGYIHEIVVMKGVVPVQHTLRRVPVVVREENKKIIEDMVAKGIIEPVQCSEWVSPGVTTKKSDESLRFCMDFRSVNQNIVTVNFPLLL
;
A
#
# COMPACT_ATOMS: atom_id res chain seq x y z
N MET A 1 -0.38 -32.86 -35.94
CA MET A 1 1.07 -33.12 -36.06
C MET A 1 1.75 -32.06 -35.21
N MET A 2 2.28 -32.47 -34.07
CA MET A 2 2.93 -31.57 -33.10
C MET A 2 4.27 -31.12 -33.68
N HIS A 3 4.56 -29.82 -33.63
CA HIS A 3 5.92 -29.34 -33.81
C HIS A 3 6.58 -29.21 -32.43
N GLU A 4 7.47 -30.16 -32.14
CA GLU A 4 8.51 -30.03 -31.11
C GLU A 4 9.43 -28.87 -31.51
N ILE A 5 9.55 -27.86 -30.65
CA ILE A 5 10.61 -26.85 -30.75
C ILE A 5 11.73 -27.29 -29.82
N ASN A 6 12.86 -27.59 -30.45
CA ASN A 6 14.09 -28.11 -29.87
C ASN A 6 14.62 -27.21 -28.74
N SER A 7 15.03 -27.89 -27.68
CA SER A 7 15.73 -27.38 -26.50
C SER A 7 17.11 -26.82 -26.84
N GLY A 8 17.32 -25.52 -26.60
CA GLY A 8 18.64 -24.90 -26.45
C GLY A 8 18.65 -24.04 -25.17
N ASN A 9 19.63 -24.27 -24.30
CA ASN A 9 19.90 -23.62 -23.01
C ASN A 9 19.34 -22.19 -22.82
N MET A 10 18.08 -22.11 -22.40
CA MET A 10 17.51 -20.90 -21.81
C MET A 10 16.79 -21.33 -20.55
N GLN A 11 17.08 -20.67 -19.42
CA GLN A 11 16.38 -20.87 -18.16
C GLN A 11 14.88 -21.00 -18.45
N ARG A 12 14.32 -22.17 -18.13
CA ARG A 12 12.94 -22.53 -18.44
C ARG A 12 12.00 -21.64 -17.63
N ASN A 13 11.72 -20.46 -18.17
CA ASN A 13 10.58 -19.65 -17.79
C ASN A 13 9.36 -20.34 -18.40
N THR A 14 8.93 -21.44 -17.79
CA THR A 14 7.70 -22.12 -18.17
C THR A 14 6.55 -21.30 -17.64
N VAL A 15 5.58 -21.00 -18.49
CA VAL A 15 4.54 -20.07 -18.14
C VAL A 15 3.20 -20.57 -18.68
N THR A 16 2.17 -20.56 -17.84
CA THR A 16 0.82 -21.00 -18.19
C THR A 16 -0.20 -20.21 -17.37
N ALA A 17 -1.17 -19.57 -18.04
CA ALA A 17 -2.43 -19.18 -17.41
C ALA A 17 -3.61 -19.44 -18.36
N PHE A 18 -4.69 -19.98 -17.79
CA PHE A 18 -5.98 -20.13 -18.44
C PHE A 18 -6.98 -19.23 -17.71
N VAL A 19 -7.72 -18.40 -18.45
CA VAL A 19 -8.96 -17.80 -17.94
C VAL A 19 -10.09 -18.29 -18.82
N ASN A 20 -10.84 -19.26 -18.29
CA ASN A 20 -12.16 -19.59 -18.79
C ASN A 20 -13.15 -19.07 -17.76
N ASN A 21 -13.92 -18.05 -18.10
CA ASN A 21 -15.25 -17.93 -17.56
C ASN A 21 -16.15 -17.17 -18.52
N ARG A 22 -17.31 -17.78 -18.78
CA ARG A 22 -18.38 -17.25 -19.62
C ARG A 22 -18.70 -15.80 -19.25
N LYS A 23 -18.27 -14.87 -20.11
CA LYS A 23 -18.99 -13.65 -20.54
C LYS A 23 -18.14 -12.98 -21.62
N ASP A 24 -18.77 -12.73 -22.76
CA ASP A 24 -18.16 -12.39 -24.05
C ASP A 24 -17.49 -11.00 -24.08
N LYS A 25 -16.29 -10.84 -23.51
CA LYS A 25 -15.39 -9.71 -23.83
C LYS A 25 -13.97 -10.21 -24.10
N ILE A 26 -13.54 -10.08 -25.35
CA ILE A 26 -12.18 -10.33 -25.83
C ILE A 26 -11.42 -9.01 -25.69
N ILE A 27 -10.33 -9.00 -24.92
CA ILE A 27 -9.37 -7.90 -24.93
C ILE A 27 -8.16 -8.41 -25.71
N CYS A 28 -7.99 -7.92 -26.93
CA CYS A 28 -6.73 -8.04 -27.66
C CYS A 28 -5.68 -7.24 -26.88
N VAL A 29 -4.70 -7.93 -26.31
CA VAL A 29 -3.49 -7.25 -25.85
C VAL A 29 -2.55 -7.20 -27.06
N GLU A 30 -2.51 -6.05 -27.72
CA GLU A 30 -1.38 -5.72 -28.58
C GLU A 30 -0.09 -5.66 -27.73
N ASP A 31 1.07 -5.62 -28.40
CA ASP A 31 2.43 -5.64 -27.83
C ASP A 31 2.50 -5.17 -26.36
N CYS A 32 2.72 -6.09 -25.41
CA CYS A 32 2.79 -5.75 -23.98
C CYS A 32 4.22 -5.32 -23.63
N ASP A 33 4.38 -4.13 -23.06
CA ASP A 33 5.66 -3.73 -22.48
C ASP A 33 5.83 -4.36 -21.09
N THR A 34 6.94 -5.07 -20.91
CA THR A 34 7.37 -5.52 -19.59
C THR A 34 7.83 -4.34 -18.73
N VAL A 35 7.86 -4.52 -17.41
CA VAL A 35 8.56 -3.61 -16.48
C VAL A 35 10.04 -3.40 -16.88
N THR A 36 10.63 -4.32 -17.66
CA THR A 36 11.98 -4.21 -18.21
C THR A 36 12.06 -3.52 -19.59
N GLY A 37 10.95 -2.97 -20.11
CA GLY A 37 10.88 -2.30 -21.42
C GLY A 37 10.96 -3.23 -22.63
N ARG A 38 10.84 -4.55 -22.42
CA ARG A 38 10.83 -5.56 -23.47
C ARG A 38 9.39 -5.72 -23.96
N GLN A 39 9.19 -5.71 -25.28
CA GLN A 39 7.89 -6.05 -25.85
C GLN A 39 7.68 -7.57 -25.86
N ILE A 40 6.53 -8.01 -25.36
CA ILE A 40 6.06 -9.39 -25.44
C ILE A 40 4.82 -9.43 -26.33
N ARG A 41 4.81 -10.39 -27.27
CA ARG A 41 3.67 -10.68 -28.15
C ARG A 41 2.95 -11.94 -27.70
N PRO A 42 1.85 -11.84 -26.93
CA PRO A 42 1.01 -13.00 -26.68
C PRO A 42 0.25 -13.38 -27.97
N LYS A 43 0.65 -14.47 -28.62
CA LYS A 43 -0.09 -15.07 -29.74
C LYS A 43 -0.39 -16.53 -29.46
N ALA A 44 -1.67 -16.90 -29.42
CA ALA A 44 -2.09 -18.28 -29.59
C ALA A 44 -3.52 -18.33 -30.16
N ASP A 45 -3.66 -18.90 -31.35
CA ASP A 45 -4.96 -19.24 -31.94
C ASP A 45 -5.34 -20.66 -31.51
N PHE A 46 -6.52 -20.85 -30.92
CA PHE A 46 -7.05 -22.17 -30.58
C PHE A 46 -8.35 -22.45 -31.33
N VAL A 47 -8.41 -23.59 -32.01
CA VAL A 47 -9.60 -24.09 -32.69
C VAL A 47 -10.27 -25.13 -31.79
N THR A 48 -11.50 -24.86 -31.33
CA THR A 48 -12.32 -25.84 -30.62
C THR A 48 -13.63 -26.06 -31.35
N LYS A 49 -13.91 -27.32 -31.74
CA LYS A 49 -15.15 -27.74 -32.45
C LYS A 49 -15.50 -26.86 -33.67
N GLY A 50 -14.50 -26.48 -34.47
CA GLY A 50 -14.68 -25.69 -35.70
C GLY A 50 -14.95 -24.20 -35.48
N ARG A 51 -14.90 -23.71 -34.22
CA ARG A 51 -14.91 -22.28 -33.91
C ARG A 51 -13.51 -21.84 -33.51
N VAL A 52 -13.05 -20.74 -34.11
CA VAL A 52 -11.87 -20.02 -33.67
C VAL A 52 -12.29 -19.21 -32.44
N VAL A 53 -11.64 -19.45 -31.30
CA VAL A 53 -11.84 -18.68 -30.08
C VAL A 53 -10.53 -17.97 -29.77
N GLN A 54 -10.56 -16.64 -29.71
CA GLN A 54 -9.41 -15.87 -29.22
C GLN A 54 -9.37 -16.00 -27.70
N LEU A 55 -8.33 -16.66 -27.20
CA LEU A 55 -8.05 -16.77 -25.77
C LEU A 55 -6.96 -15.77 -25.41
N MET A 56 -7.19 -15.00 -24.34
CA MET A 56 -6.12 -14.23 -23.71
C MET A 56 -5.22 -15.19 -22.94
N VAL A 57 -3.95 -15.27 -23.33
CA VAL A 57 -2.92 -16.05 -22.63
C VAL A 57 -2.03 -15.07 -21.88
N VAL A 58 -2.21 -14.97 -20.57
CA VAL A 58 -1.35 -14.15 -19.71
C VAL A 58 -0.18 -15.00 -19.21
N PHE A 59 1.04 -14.51 -19.40
CA PHE A 59 2.23 -15.22 -19.00
C PHE A 59 2.71 -14.76 -17.62
N VAL A 60 2.54 -15.58 -16.56
CA VAL A 60 3.06 -15.34 -15.21
C VAL A 60 4.31 -16.20 -14.92
N ALA A 61 5.44 -15.55 -14.63
CA ALA A 61 6.68 -16.24 -14.25
C ALA A 61 6.53 -16.97 -12.90
N GLU A 62 7.05 -18.20 -12.81
CA GLU A 62 7.03 -19.01 -11.59
C GLU A 62 7.84 -18.37 -10.43
N SER A 63 8.75 -17.44 -10.75
CA SER A 63 9.51 -16.66 -9.78
C SER A 63 9.93 -15.31 -10.37
N GLY A 64 10.13 -14.32 -9.50
CA GLY A 64 10.51 -12.95 -9.87
C GLY A 64 9.35 -11.94 -9.77
N PRO A 65 9.68 -10.63 -9.86
CA PRO A 65 8.68 -9.58 -9.76
C PRO A 65 7.70 -9.64 -10.94
N PRO A 66 6.42 -9.25 -10.74
CA PRO A 66 5.45 -9.21 -11.81
C PRO A 66 5.96 -8.33 -12.95
N ILE A 67 5.93 -8.89 -14.15
CA ILE A 67 6.48 -8.27 -15.35
C ILE A 67 5.45 -7.31 -15.98
N LEU A 68 4.17 -7.47 -15.63
CA LEU A 68 3.08 -6.59 -16.06
C LEU A 68 3.00 -5.36 -15.17
N GLY A 69 3.15 -4.19 -15.78
CA GLY A 69 2.88 -2.90 -15.13
C GLY A 69 1.42 -2.76 -14.71
N TRP A 70 1.15 -1.82 -13.80
CA TRP A 70 -0.18 -1.60 -13.23
C TRP A 70 -1.24 -1.24 -14.28
N GLN A 71 -0.89 -0.43 -15.29
CA GLN A 71 -1.81 -0.08 -16.37
C GLN A 71 -2.26 -1.30 -17.17
N HIS A 72 -1.35 -2.20 -17.54
CA HIS A 72 -1.70 -3.43 -18.24
C HIS A 72 -2.55 -4.37 -17.38
N GLN A 73 -2.29 -4.44 -16.06
CA GLN A 73 -3.14 -5.18 -15.13
C GLN A 73 -4.59 -4.63 -15.14
N TYR A 74 -4.73 -3.30 -15.13
CA TYR A 74 -6.02 -2.63 -15.23
C TYR A 74 -6.73 -2.94 -16.57
N ASP A 75 -6.04 -2.75 -17.69
CA ASP A 75 -6.61 -2.97 -19.03
C ASP A 75 -7.09 -4.42 -19.21
N LEU A 76 -6.34 -5.38 -18.63
CA LEU A 76 -6.66 -6.80 -18.66
C LEU A 76 -7.69 -7.24 -17.61
N HIS A 77 -8.12 -6.35 -16.71
CA HIS A 77 -9.01 -6.66 -15.60
C HIS A 77 -8.46 -7.79 -14.70
N ILE A 78 -7.15 -7.77 -14.43
CA ILE A 78 -6.48 -8.72 -13.55
C ILE A 78 -5.67 -7.99 -12.47
N ILE A 79 -5.54 -8.59 -11.30
CA ILE A 79 -4.61 -8.14 -10.26
C ILE A 79 -3.64 -9.29 -9.97
N ILE A 80 -2.35 -8.99 -10.05
CA ILE A 80 -1.30 -9.92 -9.62
C ILE A 80 -0.86 -9.55 -8.21
N ASN A 81 -1.01 -10.47 -7.27
CA ASN A 81 -0.53 -10.25 -5.92
C ASN A 81 1.01 -10.23 -5.91
N PRO A 82 1.68 -9.10 -5.58
CA PRO A 82 3.15 -9.04 -5.58
C PRO A 82 3.78 -9.95 -4.52
N ARG A 83 3.04 -10.31 -3.47
CA ARG A 83 3.49 -11.25 -2.42
C ARG A 83 3.21 -12.71 -2.75
N ALA A 84 2.34 -12.97 -3.72
CA ALA A 84 2.03 -14.31 -4.22
C ALA A 84 1.79 -14.23 -5.73
N PRO A 85 2.86 -14.09 -6.55
CA PRO A 85 2.72 -13.82 -7.99
C PRO A 85 1.93 -14.88 -8.76
N ASN A 86 1.86 -16.09 -8.23
CA ASN A 86 1.05 -17.21 -8.72
C ASN A 86 -0.46 -17.05 -8.46
N GLN A 87 -0.88 -16.05 -7.71
CA GLN A 87 -2.28 -15.71 -7.48
C GLN A 87 -2.69 -14.54 -8.38
N ILE A 88 -3.34 -14.87 -9.50
CA ILE A 88 -4.00 -13.91 -10.38
C ILE A 88 -5.47 -13.83 -9.98
N MET A 89 -5.95 -12.63 -9.69
CA MET A 89 -7.37 -12.38 -9.47
C MET A 89 -7.94 -11.72 -10.71
N VAL A 90 -9.00 -12.28 -11.28
CA VAL A 90 -9.81 -11.58 -12.29
C VAL A 90 -10.72 -10.61 -11.55
N VAL A 91 -10.70 -9.35 -11.98
CA VAL A 91 -11.46 -8.27 -11.35
C VAL A 91 -12.68 -7.98 -12.20
N GLU A 92 -13.85 -8.09 -11.60
CA GLU A 92 -15.08 -7.56 -12.21
C GLU A 92 -15.15 -6.05 -11.96
N GLU A 93 -15.73 -5.30 -12.91
CA GLU A 93 -16.03 -3.88 -12.67
C GLU A 93 -16.94 -3.76 -11.44
N MET A 94 -16.51 -3.01 -10.45
CA MET A 94 -17.27 -2.70 -9.24
C MET A 94 -17.52 -1.20 -9.16
N THR A 95 -18.64 -0.82 -8.55
CA THR A 95 -18.89 0.57 -8.21
C THR A 95 -18.02 0.99 -7.01
N ILE A 96 -17.87 2.30 -6.82
CA ILE A 96 -17.15 2.84 -5.66
C ILE A 96 -17.87 2.42 -4.37
N GLU A 97 -19.19 2.40 -4.38
CA GLU A 97 -20.03 2.00 -3.26
C GLU A 97 -19.79 0.54 -2.86
N GLU A 98 -19.69 -0.37 -3.84
CA GLU A 98 -19.39 -1.79 -3.60
C GLU A 98 -17.99 -2.00 -3.01
N ILE A 99 -17.01 -1.23 -3.47
CA ILE A 99 -15.64 -1.26 -2.93
C ILE A 99 -15.62 -0.77 -1.48
N ILE A 100 -16.29 0.35 -1.20
CA ILE A 100 -16.35 0.92 0.14
C ILE A 100 -17.06 -0.04 1.09
N ASP A 101 -18.16 -0.68 0.66
CA ASP A 101 -18.90 -1.63 1.48
C ASP A 101 -18.08 -2.92 1.71
N GLY A 102 -17.45 -3.46 0.67
CA GLY A 102 -16.60 -4.65 0.75
C GLY A 102 -15.35 -4.47 1.61
N ALA A 103 -14.83 -3.23 1.72
CA ALA A 103 -13.66 -2.89 2.52
C ALA A 103 -13.98 -1.89 3.64
N LYS A 104 -15.21 -1.92 4.18
CA LYS A 104 -15.70 -0.97 5.19
C LYS A 104 -14.82 -0.84 6.43
N ALA A 105 -14.14 -1.91 6.82
CA ALA A 105 -13.19 -1.90 7.93
C ALA A 105 -11.94 -1.04 7.66
N VAL A 106 -11.53 -0.91 6.40
CA VAL A 106 -10.38 -0.08 5.98
C VAL A 106 -10.80 1.39 5.84
N PHE A 107 -12.01 1.63 5.34
CA PHE A 107 -12.54 2.98 5.11
C PHE A 107 -13.34 3.53 6.31
N SER A 108 -13.16 2.96 7.51
CA SER A 108 -13.85 3.47 8.70
C SER A 108 -13.27 4.78 9.19
N GLU A 109 -14.11 5.70 9.67
CA GLU A 109 -13.66 6.94 10.31
C GLU A 109 -12.97 6.71 11.68
N ASN A 110 -13.15 5.51 12.24
CA ASN A 110 -12.55 5.14 13.51
C ASN A 110 -11.07 4.80 13.31
N VAL A 111 -10.22 5.34 14.17
CA VAL A 111 -8.82 4.94 14.25
C VAL A 111 -8.75 3.58 14.94
N SER A 112 -8.08 2.63 14.29
CA SER A 112 -7.80 1.32 14.89
C SER A 112 -6.33 1.22 15.30
N GLU A 113 -6.06 0.46 16.35
CA GLU A 113 -4.70 0.19 16.80
C GLU A 113 -3.99 -0.74 15.80
N PRO A 114 -2.80 -0.36 15.30
CA PRO A 114 -2.03 -1.22 14.41
C PRO A 114 -1.56 -2.48 15.14
N LYS A 115 -1.85 -3.65 14.57
CA LYS A 115 -1.46 -4.95 15.14
C LYS A 115 -0.18 -5.47 14.51
N GLY A 116 0.67 -6.08 15.32
CA GLY A 116 1.85 -6.83 14.86
C GLY A 116 3.13 -6.01 14.70
N TYR A 117 3.12 -4.72 15.04
CA TYR A 117 4.33 -3.91 15.07
C TYR A 117 4.25 -2.83 16.15
N ILE A 118 5.31 -2.72 16.96
CA ILE A 118 5.49 -1.65 17.94
C ILE A 118 6.66 -0.80 17.45
N HIS A 119 6.45 0.51 17.36
CA HIS A 119 7.54 1.43 17.02
C HIS A 119 8.44 1.65 18.24
N GLU A 120 9.66 1.16 18.17
CA GLU A 120 10.67 1.37 19.21
C GLU A 120 11.51 2.63 18.92
N ILE A 121 11.61 3.50 19.92
CA ILE A 121 12.43 4.71 19.86
C ILE A 121 13.71 4.46 20.66
N VAL A 122 14.85 4.37 19.96
CA VAL A 122 16.16 4.15 20.58
C VAL A 122 16.85 5.49 20.83
N VAL A 123 17.08 5.82 22.10
CA VAL A 123 17.82 7.02 22.52
C VAL A 123 19.33 6.75 22.44
N MET A 124 20.12 7.76 22.01
CA MET A 124 21.58 7.67 21.98
C MET A 124 22.17 7.46 23.39
N LYS A 125 23.32 6.78 23.47
CA LYS A 125 23.98 6.51 24.76
C LYS A 125 24.48 7.80 25.42
N GLY A 126 24.25 7.92 26.73
CA GLY A 126 24.72 9.05 27.54
C GLY A 126 23.89 10.32 27.43
N VAL A 127 22.72 10.26 26.77
CA VAL A 127 21.79 11.39 26.71
C VAL A 127 21.06 11.56 28.04
N VAL A 128 20.98 12.81 28.50
CA VAL A 128 20.13 13.19 29.63
C VAL A 128 18.75 13.59 29.09
N PRO A 129 17.64 13.04 29.63
CA PRO A 129 16.29 13.42 29.23
C PRO A 129 16.02 14.92 29.32
N VAL A 130 15.32 15.45 28.33
CA VAL A 130 15.00 16.88 28.25
C VAL A 130 13.55 17.12 28.63
N GLN A 131 13.36 18.02 29.60
CA GLN A 131 12.04 18.52 30.00
C GLN A 131 11.89 19.98 29.59
N HIS A 132 11.07 20.24 28.58
CA HIS A 132 10.75 21.60 28.17
C HIS A 132 9.57 22.15 28.97
N THR A 133 9.61 23.46 29.24
CA THR A 133 8.45 24.18 29.76
C THR A 133 7.32 24.17 28.72
N LEU A 134 6.08 23.95 29.18
CA LEU A 134 4.90 23.98 28.33
C LEU A 134 4.68 25.38 27.75
N ARG A 135 4.29 25.43 26.47
CA ARG A 135 3.96 26.70 25.81
C ARG A 135 2.59 27.18 26.26
N ARG A 136 2.45 28.51 26.41
CA ARG A 136 1.16 29.13 26.72
C ARG A 136 0.22 28.98 25.53
N VAL A 137 -0.94 28.35 25.75
CA VAL A 137 -2.02 28.30 24.76
C VAL A 137 -2.80 29.61 24.82
N PRO A 138 -3.03 30.31 23.70
CA PRO A 138 -3.85 31.52 23.68
C PRO A 138 -5.27 31.24 24.18
N VAL A 139 -5.83 32.19 24.94
CA VAL A 139 -7.14 32.00 25.61
C VAL A 139 -8.25 31.66 24.61
N VAL A 140 -8.22 32.30 23.43
CA VAL A 140 -9.22 32.13 22.36
C VAL A 140 -9.33 30.67 21.89
N VAL A 141 -8.20 29.94 21.83
CA VAL A 141 -8.16 28.57 21.29
C VAL A 141 -8.05 27.50 22.38
N ARG A 142 -8.04 27.89 23.66
CA ARG A 142 -7.76 27.00 24.78
C ARG A 142 -8.79 25.88 24.92
N GLU A 143 -10.06 26.20 24.82
CA GLU A 143 -11.15 25.23 24.95
C GLU A 143 -11.19 24.24 23.80
N GLU A 144 -11.03 24.73 22.57
CA GLU A 144 -10.98 23.86 21.38
C GLU A 144 -9.74 22.96 21.41
N ASN A 145 -8.58 23.49 21.80
CA ASN A 145 -7.36 22.71 21.97
C ASN A 145 -7.51 21.62 23.02
N LYS A 146 -8.21 21.91 24.13
CA LYS A 146 -8.52 20.93 25.18
C LYS A 146 -9.41 19.80 24.63
N LYS A 147 -10.46 20.13 23.87
CA LYS A 147 -11.35 19.12 23.24
C LYS A 147 -10.59 18.17 22.32
N ILE A 148 -9.63 18.69 21.54
CA ILE A 148 -8.80 17.85 20.66
C ILE A 148 -7.98 16.84 21.48
N ILE A 149 -7.40 17.26 22.61
CA ILE A 149 -6.65 16.37 23.49
C ILE A 149 -7.56 15.32 24.14
N GLU A 150 -8.72 15.73 24.62
CA GLU A 150 -9.72 14.81 25.22
C GLU A 150 -10.23 13.79 24.20
N ASP A 151 -10.47 14.20 22.95
CA ASP A 151 -10.85 13.29 21.85
C ASP A 151 -9.74 12.29 21.53
N MET A 152 -8.48 12.72 21.51
CA MET A 152 -7.34 11.80 21.32
C MET A 152 -7.21 10.78 22.46
N VAL A 153 -7.48 11.18 23.71
CA VAL A 153 -7.53 10.26 24.86
C VAL A 153 -8.70 9.29 24.72
N ALA A 154 -9.89 9.78 24.38
CA ALA A 154 -11.08 8.94 24.21
C ALA A 154 -10.93 7.91 23.08
N LYS A 155 -10.20 8.28 22.01
CA LYS A 155 -9.86 7.39 20.88
C LYS A 155 -8.69 6.45 21.17
N GLY A 156 -8.04 6.55 22.33
CA GLY A 156 -6.88 5.72 22.68
C GLY A 156 -5.61 6.05 21.89
N ILE A 157 -5.52 7.25 21.30
CA ILE A 157 -4.34 7.70 20.55
C ILE A 157 -3.22 8.11 21.51
N ILE A 158 -3.58 8.70 22.65
CA ILE A 158 -2.67 9.10 23.73
C ILE A 158 -3.26 8.69 25.07
N GLU A 159 -2.41 8.59 26.09
CA GLU A 159 -2.82 8.29 27.46
C GLU A 159 -2.16 9.25 28.47
N PRO A 160 -2.81 9.50 29.62
CA PRO A 160 -2.22 10.32 30.67
C PRO A 160 -1.08 9.55 31.38
N VAL A 161 0.09 10.18 31.44
CA VAL A 161 1.24 9.69 32.22
C VAL A 161 1.38 10.51 33.51
N GLN A 162 1.63 9.83 34.63
CA GLN A 162 1.80 10.51 35.93
C GLN A 162 3.11 11.30 36.00
N CYS A 163 4.21 10.68 35.55
CA CYS A 163 5.54 11.26 35.53
C CYS A 163 6.27 10.82 34.24
N SER A 164 6.99 11.75 33.60
CA SER A 164 7.84 11.46 32.45
C SER A 164 9.17 12.22 32.56
N GLU A 165 10.27 11.54 32.29
CA GLU A 165 11.60 12.16 32.20
C GLU A 165 11.74 13.02 30.94
N TRP A 166 10.94 12.74 29.91
CA TRP A 166 10.91 13.50 28.66
C TRP A 166 9.64 14.32 28.56
N VAL A 167 9.77 15.63 28.33
CA VAL A 167 8.62 16.53 28.15
C VAL A 167 8.86 17.40 26.93
N SER A 168 8.06 17.18 25.88
CA SER A 168 8.02 18.02 24.68
C SER A 168 6.81 18.95 24.73
N PRO A 169 6.93 20.23 24.34
CA PRO A 169 5.81 21.15 24.39
C PRO A 169 4.83 20.91 23.24
N GLY A 170 3.53 20.96 23.55
CA GLY A 170 2.47 21.01 22.55
C GLY A 170 2.41 22.39 21.86
N VAL A 171 2.03 22.37 20.59
CA VAL A 171 1.89 23.53 19.71
C VAL A 171 0.55 23.43 18.99
N THR A 172 -0.21 24.52 19.00
CA THR A 172 -1.50 24.60 18.30
C THR A 172 -1.34 25.46 17.06
N THR A 173 -1.77 24.96 15.92
CA THR A 173 -1.74 25.67 14.63
C THR A 173 -3.12 25.61 13.98
N LYS A 174 -3.42 26.57 13.09
CA LYS A 174 -4.64 26.55 12.29
C LYS A 174 -4.38 25.82 10.97
N LYS A 175 -5.31 24.97 10.56
CA LYS A 175 -5.37 24.41 9.21
C LYS A 175 -5.99 25.44 8.24
N SER A 176 -5.96 25.12 6.94
CA SER A 176 -6.58 25.93 5.90
C SER A 176 -8.11 26.04 6.01
N ASP A 177 -8.75 25.07 6.67
CA ASP A 177 -10.19 25.06 6.95
C ASP A 177 -10.54 25.78 8.28
N GLU A 178 -9.61 26.58 8.82
CA GLU A 178 -9.68 27.26 10.13
C GLU A 178 -9.73 26.36 11.36
N SER A 179 -9.83 25.03 11.20
CA SER A 179 -9.80 24.09 12.33
C SER A 179 -8.42 24.04 12.98
N LEU A 180 -8.37 23.74 14.28
CA LEU A 180 -7.11 23.60 15.00
C LEU A 180 -6.43 22.25 14.75
N ARG A 181 -5.10 22.27 14.76
CA ARG A 181 -4.23 21.10 14.75
C ARG A 181 -3.31 21.16 15.97
N PHE A 182 -3.40 20.16 16.82
CA PHE A 182 -2.46 19.93 17.90
C PHE A 182 -1.21 19.20 17.36
N CYS A 183 -0.03 19.74 17.61
CA CYS A 183 1.25 19.20 17.20
C CYS A 183 2.19 19.12 18.41
N MET A 184 3.09 18.14 18.43
CA MET A 184 4.14 18.05 19.43
C MET A 184 5.46 18.52 18.84
N ASP A 185 6.21 19.35 19.58
CA ASP A 185 7.53 19.81 19.17
C ASP A 185 8.61 18.80 19.57
N PHE A 186 8.83 17.80 18.73
CA PHE A 186 9.81 16.73 18.98
C PHE A 186 11.24 17.06 18.55
N ARG A 187 11.59 18.34 18.27
CA ARG A 187 12.94 18.68 17.77
C ARG A 187 14.06 18.22 18.70
N SER A 188 13.89 18.41 20.01
CA SER A 188 14.87 17.96 21.01
C SER A 188 14.96 16.44 21.08
N VAL A 189 13.82 15.74 21.08
CA VAL A 189 13.78 14.26 21.05
C VAL A 189 14.49 13.74 19.79
N ASN A 190 14.15 14.28 18.62
CA ASN A 190 14.69 13.84 17.33
C ASN A 190 16.21 14.00 17.20
N GLN A 191 16.81 14.96 17.91
CA GLN A 191 18.27 15.15 17.95
C GLN A 191 18.99 14.10 18.80
N ASN A 192 18.25 13.40 19.67
CA ASN A 192 18.77 12.50 20.68
C ASN A 192 18.44 11.03 20.43
N ILE A 193 17.78 10.70 19.31
CA ILE A 193 17.43 9.34 18.93
C ILE A 193 18.34 8.82 17.81
N VAL A 194 18.53 7.50 17.77
CA VAL A 194 19.21 6.84 16.67
C VAL A 194 18.30 6.83 15.44
N THR A 195 18.73 7.44 14.35
CA THR A 195 17.98 7.44 13.08
C THR A 195 18.05 6.06 12.42
N VAL A 196 16.88 5.47 12.15
CA VAL A 196 16.77 4.22 11.40
C VAL A 196 16.58 4.55 9.92
N ASN A 197 17.57 4.19 9.10
CA ASN A 197 17.47 4.32 7.65
C ASN A 197 16.74 3.10 7.09
N PHE A 198 15.45 3.26 6.79
CA PHE A 198 14.72 2.24 6.04
C PHE A 198 15.02 2.38 4.54
N PRO A 199 15.40 1.28 3.84
CA PRO A 199 15.70 1.34 2.42
C PRO A 199 14.39 1.54 1.63
N LEU A 200 14.09 2.79 1.30
CA LEU A 200 13.09 3.09 0.29
C LEU A 200 13.72 2.80 -1.08
N LEU A 201 13.06 1.96 -1.85
CA LEU A 201 13.40 1.77 -3.26
C LEU A 201 13.00 3.06 -3.98
N LEU A 202 14.00 3.84 -4.40
CA LEU A 202 13.84 5.02 -5.26
C LEU A 202 13.79 4.60 -6.72
#